data_AF-A0A3B9LPP7-F1
#
_entry.id   AF-A0A3B9LPP7-F1
#
_cell.length_a   1.000
_cell.length_b   1.000
_cell.length_c   1.000
_cell.angle_alpha   90.00
_cell.angle_beta   90.00
_cell.angle_gamma   90.00
#
_symmetry.space_group_name_H-M   'P 1'
#
loop_
_entity.id
_entity.type
_entity.pdbx_description
1 polymer ?
#
loop_
_entity_poly.entity_id
_entity_poly.type
_entity_poly.pdbx_seq_one_letter_code
_entity_poly.pdbx_strand_id
1 'polypeptide(L)'
;DLDSLYADGPDNNPYLYEQPDGVKLLVGRNAAGEDDLPRNAASPKRALTGDPRNDENAIVSQLHLAFIKFHNKVVDSLPPSTPNRFDEARRIVRWHYQWVVLHDFLRKILGGDDVVNDIVKLDKYKVPLGGGTKDIQGALNVDLKFYHYRNQPFIPVEFSVAAYRFGHSMIRTDYQLNPATEDPNDVEIFGAEGEDLRGFQERRGGLEIQWARFFEFSGSAQKPQLSRRIDAKIAVGLGSLPFITDMFKSLAQRNLLRGKALGLPSGQAVARAMGMTKDNIILTPAELALPTNAPGGKPGDPPRNLATAFNDNTPLWFYILKEAEVRCNGKKLGPVGGRLVAEVLIGLLDGDPSSFLSAEPTWQPRQGQFGAPQDGKFFMADLLRFAGVKIS
;
A
#
# COMPACT_ATOMS: atom_id res chain seq x y z
N ASP A 1 -4.18 1.58 -12.50
CA ASP A 1 -5.00 0.73 -13.39
C ASP A 1 -5.21 -0.73 -12.92
N LEU A 2 -4.61 -1.15 -11.80
CA LEU A 2 -4.68 -2.53 -11.28
C LEU A 2 -4.12 -3.57 -12.26
N ASP A 3 -3.09 -3.20 -13.03
CA ASP A 3 -2.28 -4.10 -13.87
C ASP A 3 -1.82 -5.36 -13.12
N SER A 4 -1.46 -5.25 -11.85
CA SER A 4 -1.04 -6.40 -11.05
C SER A 4 -2.13 -7.47 -10.91
N LEU A 5 -3.41 -7.09 -11.01
CA LEU A 5 -4.58 -7.99 -10.97
C LEU A 5 -4.99 -8.46 -12.37
N TYR A 6 -5.01 -7.55 -13.35
CA TYR A 6 -5.58 -7.81 -14.68
C TYR A 6 -4.56 -8.18 -15.76
N ALA A 7 -3.26 -7.99 -15.51
CA ALA A 7 -2.22 -8.01 -16.52
C ALA A 7 -2.63 -7.13 -17.72
N ASP A 8 -2.50 -7.65 -18.95
CA ASP A 8 -2.92 -6.97 -20.19
C ASP A 8 -4.35 -7.37 -20.63
N GLY A 9 -5.16 -7.92 -19.72
CA GLY A 9 -6.56 -8.30 -19.96
C GLY A 9 -6.78 -9.73 -20.48
N PRO A 10 -8.05 -10.17 -20.63
CA PRO A 10 -8.40 -11.54 -21.00
C PRO A 10 -7.94 -11.96 -22.39
N ASP A 11 -7.81 -11.04 -23.34
CA ASP A 11 -7.35 -11.36 -24.69
C ASP A 11 -5.85 -11.68 -24.74
N ASN A 12 -5.04 -10.97 -23.94
CA ASN A 12 -3.58 -11.12 -23.92
C ASN A 12 -3.10 -12.14 -22.87
N ASN A 13 -3.82 -12.27 -21.75
CA ASN A 13 -3.50 -13.20 -20.67
C ASN A 13 -4.70 -14.09 -20.31
N PRO A 14 -5.27 -14.85 -21.26
CA PRO A 14 -6.51 -15.63 -21.06
C PRO A 14 -6.40 -16.68 -19.95
N TYR A 15 -5.18 -17.11 -19.62
CA TYR A 15 -4.88 -18.06 -18.55
C TYR A 15 -5.06 -17.50 -17.13
N LEU A 16 -5.38 -16.22 -16.97
CA LEU A 16 -5.76 -15.61 -15.69
C LEU A 16 -7.30 -15.61 -15.47
N TYR A 17 -8.08 -15.94 -16.50
CA TYR A 17 -9.53 -15.74 -16.53
C TYR A 17 -10.30 -17.06 -16.72
N GLU A 18 -11.52 -17.12 -16.18
CA GLU A 18 -12.45 -18.22 -16.40
C GLU A 18 -12.88 -18.26 -17.87
N GLN A 19 -12.91 -19.46 -18.44
CA GLN A 19 -13.32 -19.70 -19.82
C GLN A 19 -14.73 -20.30 -19.86
N PRO A 20 -15.54 -20.02 -20.90
CA PRO A 20 -15.17 -19.38 -22.16
C PRO A 20 -15.39 -17.86 -22.23
N ASP A 21 -15.97 -17.22 -21.21
CA ASP A 21 -16.39 -15.82 -21.32
C ASP A 21 -15.29 -14.80 -21.01
N GLY A 22 -14.22 -15.20 -20.30
CA GLY A 22 -13.09 -14.33 -19.96
C GLY A 22 -13.45 -13.17 -19.03
N VAL A 23 -14.62 -13.21 -18.37
CA VAL A 23 -15.12 -12.08 -17.57
C VAL A 23 -14.67 -12.16 -16.12
N LYS A 24 -14.51 -13.37 -15.57
CA LYS A 24 -14.06 -13.59 -14.19
C LYS A 24 -12.60 -13.99 -14.13
N LEU A 25 -11.93 -13.67 -13.03
CA LEU A 25 -10.57 -14.10 -12.72
C LEU A 25 -10.59 -15.49 -12.05
N LEU A 26 -9.58 -16.31 -12.32
CA LEU A 26 -9.46 -17.65 -11.73
C LEU A 26 -9.18 -17.61 -10.22
N VAL A 27 -9.86 -18.48 -9.48
CA VAL A 27 -9.57 -18.76 -8.07
C VAL A 27 -8.95 -20.16 -7.97
N GLY A 28 -7.76 -20.25 -7.38
CA GLY A 28 -7.06 -21.51 -7.15
C GLY A 28 -7.45 -22.17 -5.83
N ARG A 29 -6.95 -23.38 -5.62
CA ARG A 29 -7.05 -24.13 -4.37
C ARG A 29 -5.69 -24.68 -3.99
N ASN A 30 -5.33 -24.62 -2.71
CA ASN A 30 -4.14 -25.30 -2.20
C ASN A 30 -4.41 -26.80 -1.97
N ALA A 31 -3.39 -27.55 -1.57
CA ALA A 31 -3.51 -28.98 -1.26
C ALA A 31 -4.49 -29.31 -0.12
N ALA A 32 -4.79 -28.35 0.77
CA ALA A 32 -5.78 -28.49 1.83
C ALA A 32 -7.22 -28.17 1.39
N GLY A 33 -7.43 -27.81 0.12
CA GLY A 33 -8.75 -27.44 -0.42
C GLY A 33 -9.20 -26.03 -0.04
N GLU A 34 -8.34 -25.21 0.54
CA GLU A 34 -8.62 -23.81 0.84
C GLU A 34 -8.42 -22.94 -0.42
N ASP A 35 -9.11 -21.80 -0.52
CA ASP A 35 -8.85 -20.87 -1.61
C ASP A 35 -7.39 -20.35 -1.55
N ASP A 36 -6.77 -20.27 -2.73
CA ASP A 36 -5.42 -19.73 -2.95
C ASP A 36 -5.41 -19.01 -4.30
N LEU A 37 -4.30 -18.34 -4.62
CA LEU A 37 -4.06 -17.85 -5.97
C LEU A 37 -4.06 -19.03 -6.97
N PRO A 38 -4.48 -18.80 -8.23
CA PRO A 38 -4.25 -19.80 -9.28
C PRO A 38 -2.75 -20.02 -9.45
N ARG A 39 -2.31 -21.28 -9.47
CA ARG A 39 -0.88 -21.63 -9.56
C ARG A 39 -0.59 -22.57 -10.72
N ASN A 40 0.61 -22.47 -11.29
CA ASN A 40 1.09 -23.41 -12.29
C ASN A 40 1.50 -24.77 -11.67
N ALA A 41 1.89 -25.71 -12.52
CA ALA A 41 2.35 -27.05 -12.13
C ALA A 41 3.86 -27.14 -11.85
N ALA A 42 4.57 -26.00 -11.67
CA ALA A 42 6.00 -26.01 -11.37
C ALA A 42 6.30 -26.52 -9.95
N SER A 43 7.56 -26.84 -9.67
CA SER A 43 8.03 -27.16 -8.32
C SER A 43 9.17 -26.19 -7.92
N PRO A 44 8.92 -25.25 -6.98
CA PRO A 44 7.65 -25.00 -6.28
C PRO A 44 6.60 -24.34 -7.19
N LYS A 45 5.31 -24.56 -6.91
CA LYS A 45 4.20 -23.98 -7.69
C LYS A 45 4.21 -22.45 -7.61
N ARG A 46 4.11 -21.77 -8.74
CA ARG A 46 4.13 -20.29 -8.82
C ARG A 46 2.74 -19.74 -9.09
N ALA A 47 2.39 -18.65 -8.40
CA ALA A 47 1.14 -17.93 -8.65
C ALA A 47 1.09 -17.34 -10.06
N LEU A 48 -0.08 -17.41 -10.68
CA LEU A 48 -0.42 -16.78 -11.95
C LEU A 48 -1.11 -15.45 -11.62
N THR A 49 -0.37 -14.35 -11.75
CA THR A 49 -0.85 -12.99 -11.45
C THR A 49 -0.22 -12.01 -12.43
N GLY A 50 -0.77 -10.80 -12.55
CA GLY A 50 -0.20 -9.75 -13.41
C GLY A 50 1.14 -9.22 -12.89
N ASP A 51 1.34 -9.21 -11.57
CA ASP A 51 2.65 -8.92 -10.95
C ASP A 51 3.04 -10.08 -10.01
N PRO A 52 4.07 -10.87 -10.35
CA PRO A 52 4.47 -12.03 -9.55
C PRO A 52 4.93 -11.67 -8.14
N ARG A 53 5.29 -10.40 -7.88
CA ARG A 53 5.70 -9.93 -6.54
C ARG A 53 4.54 -9.87 -5.56
N ASN A 54 3.29 -9.91 -6.03
CA ASN A 54 2.12 -10.04 -5.15
C ASN A 54 1.96 -11.45 -4.54
N ASP A 55 2.87 -12.38 -4.84
CA ASP A 55 3.01 -13.66 -4.14
C ASP A 55 4.26 -13.69 -3.25
N GLU A 56 4.80 -12.55 -2.79
CA GLU A 56 6.04 -12.51 -1.99
C GLU A 56 5.90 -13.10 -0.59
N ASN A 57 4.71 -12.94 0.02
CA ASN A 57 4.34 -13.57 1.28
C ASN A 57 2.85 -13.92 1.30
N ALA A 58 2.46 -14.83 2.20
CA ALA A 58 1.11 -15.37 2.30
C ALA A 58 0.04 -14.33 2.67
N ILE A 59 0.40 -13.19 3.25
CA ILE A 59 -0.55 -12.10 3.57
C ILE A 59 -0.87 -11.32 2.30
N VAL A 60 0.15 -10.95 1.52
CA VAL A 60 -0.02 -10.22 0.26
C VAL A 60 -0.74 -11.08 -0.77
N SER A 61 -0.41 -12.37 -0.88
CA SER A 61 -1.08 -13.28 -1.82
C SER A 61 -2.57 -13.45 -1.49
N GLN A 62 -2.92 -13.53 -0.21
CA GLN A 62 -4.32 -13.60 0.23
C GLN A 62 -5.05 -12.27 0.06
N LEU A 63 -4.39 -11.12 0.20
CA LEU A 63 -4.98 -9.83 -0.16
C LEU A 63 -5.24 -9.77 -1.66
N HIS A 64 -4.31 -10.24 -2.49
CA HIS A 64 -4.48 -10.32 -3.93
C HIS A 64 -5.68 -11.21 -4.31
N LEU A 65 -5.80 -12.38 -3.66
CA LEU A 65 -6.96 -13.26 -3.80
C LEU A 65 -8.28 -12.55 -3.40
N ALA A 66 -8.26 -11.69 -2.38
CA ALA A 66 -9.43 -10.90 -2.00
C ALA A 66 -9.86 -9.94 -3.13
N PHE A 67 -8.91 -9.34 -3.86
CA PHE A 67 -9.21 -8.50 -5.02
C PHE A 67 -9.74 -9.31 -6.23
N ILE A 68 -9.23 -10.52 -6.47
CA ILE A 68 -9.80 -11.47 -7.44
C ILE A 68 -11.27 -11.74 -7.10
N LYS A 69 -11.54 -12.11 -5.84
CA LYS A 69 -12.90 -12.39 -5.37
C LYS A 69 -13.81 -11.16 -5.44
N PHE A 70 -13.28 -9.98 -5.10
CA PHE A 70 -14.01 -8.72 -5.21
C PHE A 70 -14.45 -8.46 -6.65
N HIS A 71 -13.54 -8.59 -7.62
CA HIS A 71 -13.87 -8.46 -9.04
C HIS A 71 -14.95 -9.46 -9.47
N ASN A 72 -14.80 -10.74 -9.12
CA ASN A 72 -15.79 -11.76 -9.48
C ASN A 72 -17.18 -11.47 -8.89
N LYS A 73 -17.24 -10.91 -7.67
CA LYS A 73 -18.50 -10.48 -7.04
C LYS A 73 -19.11 -9.24 -7.69
N VAL A 74 -18.27 -8.31 -8.17
CA VAL A 74 -18.74 -7.16 -8.97
C VAL A 74 -19.33 -7.68 -10.28
N VAL A 75 -18.66 -8.58 -10.98
CA VAL A 75 -19.17 -9.23 -12.20
C VAL A 75 -20.53 -9.87 -11.93
N ASP A 76 -20.64 -10.69 -10.88
CA ASP A 76 -21.90 -11.35 -10.49
C ASP A 76 -23.05 -10.38 -10.23
N SER A 77 -22.74 -9.16 -9.77
CA SER A 77 -23.73 -8.13 -9.45
C SER A 77 -24.16 -7.31 -10.67
N LEU A 78 -23.43 -7.38 -11.79
CA LEU A 78 -23.79 -6.71 -13.03
C LEU A 78 -24.81 -7.54 -13.83
N PRO A 79 -25.85 -6.91 -14.43
CA PRO A 79 -26.75 -7.59 -15.34
C PRO A 79 -25.99 -8.29 -16.48
N PRO A 80 -26.39 -9.51 -16.90
CA PRO A 80 -25.77 -10.18 -18.05
C PRO A 80 -25.82 -9.38 -19.36
N SER A 81 -26.77 -8.45 -19.48
CA SER A 81 -26.92 -7.54 -20.62
C SER A 81 -25.97 -6.33 -20.60
N THR A 82 -25.12 -6.19 -19.59
CA THR A 82 -24.16 -5.07 -19.48
C THR A 82 -23.17 -5.12 -20.65
N PRO A 83 -23.10 -4.09 -21.51
CA PRO A 83 -22.12 -4.02 -22.58
C PRO A 83 -20.69 -4.00 -22.01
N ASN A 84 -19.75 -4.69 -22.65
CA ASN A 84 -18.35 -4.78 -22.22
C ASN A 84 -18.23 -5.08 -20.71
N ARG A 85 -18.98 -6.08 -20.24
CA ARG A 85 -19.16 -6.41 -18.81
C ARG A 85 -17.84 -6.52 -18.04
N PHE A 86 -16.79 -7.04 -18.67
CA PHE A 86 -15.45 -7.09 -18.09
C PHE A 86 -14.88 -5.69 -17.81
N ASP A 87 -14.88 -4.81 -18.81
CA ASP A 87 -14.36 -3.44 -18.67
C ASP A 87 -15.15 -2.62 -17.66
N GLU A 88 -16.47 -2.81 -17.61
CA GLU A 88 -17.31 -2.15 -16.62
C GLU A 88 -17.01 -2.64 -15.21
N ALA A 89 -16.88 -3.96 -15.00
CA ALA A 89 -16.45 -4.52 -13.72
C ALA A 89 -15.04 -4.04 -13.33
N ARG A 90 -14.10 -4.02 -14.28
CA ARG A 90 -12.74 -3.50 -14.08
C ARG A 90 -12.75 -2.02 -13.67
N ARG A 91 -13.56 -1.19 -14.32
CA ARG A 91 -13.74 0.23 -13.97
C ARG A 91 -14.26 0.39 -12.55
N ILE A 92 -15.33 -0.32 -12.19
CA ILE A 92 -15.92 -0.29 -10.85
C ILE A 92 -14.89 -0.71 -9.79
N VAL A 93 -14.18 -1.82 -10.01
CA VAL A 93 -13.16 -2.32 -9.08
C VAL A 93 -12.02 -1.31 -8.92
N ARG A 94 -11.51 -0.77 -10.03
CA ARG A 94 -10.45 0.24 -10.02
C ARG A 94 -10.88 1.48 -9.25
N TRP A 95 -12.08 2.00 -9.50
CA TRP A 95 -12.55 3.22 -8.82
C TRP A 95 -12.78 2.99 -7.33
N HIS A 96 -13.30 1.83 -6.91
CA HIS A 96 -13.40 1.49 -5.48
C HIS A 96 -12.03 1.34 -4.83
N TYR A 97 -11.05 0.73 -5.51
CA TYR A 97 -9.66 0.67 -5.02
C TYR A 97 -9.04 2.06 -4.86
N GLN A 98 -9.15 2.91 -5.88
CA GLN A 98 -8.65 4.29 -5.85
C GLN A 98 -9.33 5.11 -4.74
N TRP A 99 -10.63 4.90 -4.52
CA TRP A 99 -11.36 5.47 -3.41
C TRP A 99 -10.78 5.03 -2.06
N VAL A 100 -10.53 3.73 -1.86
CA VAL A 100 -9.89 3.21 -0.64
C VAL A 100 -8.49 3.80 -0.46
N VAL A 101 -7.70 3.98 -1.53
CA VAL A 101 -6.39 4.63 -1.44
C VAL A 101 -6.52 6.06 -0.89
N LEU A 102 -7.43 6.86 -1.43
CA LEU A 102 -7.60 8.27 -1.06
C LEU A 102 -8.31 8.47 0.29
N HIS A 103 -9.41 7.75 0.51
CA HIS A 103 -10.34 7.97 1.61
C HIS A 103 -10.15 7.01 2.79
N ASP A 104 -9.29 6.00 2.67
CA ASP A 104 -8.99 5.08 3.77
C ASP A 104 -7.49 5.06 4.09
N PHE A 105 -6.68 4.57 3.14
CA PHE A 105 -5.27 4.31 3.34
C PHE A 105 -4.47 5.60 3.63
N LEU A 106 -4.57 6.61 2.75
CA LEU A 106 -3.85 7.87 2.93
C LEU A 106 -4.22 8.55 4.25
N ARG A 107 -5.51 8.64 4.57
CA ARG A 107 -5.99 9.27 5.80
C ARG A 107 -5.48 8.55 7.06
N LYS A 108 -5.40 7.21 7.04
CA LYS A 108 -4.80 6.42 8.13
C LYS A 108 -3.30 6.66 8.27
N ILE A 109 -2.55 6.62 7.17
CA ILE A 109 -1.09 6.79 7.17
C ILE A 109 -0.67 8.23 7.52
N LEU A 110 -1.50 9.23 7.19
CA LEU A 110 -1.32 10.64 7.54
C LEU A 110 -1.94 10.99 8.90
N GLY A 111 -2.63 10.04 9.52
CA GLY A 111 -3.32 10.15 10.81
C GLY A 111 -4.30 11.31 10.88
N GLY A 112 -5.11 11.47 9.84
CA GLY A 112 -6.16 12.47 9.75
C GLY A 112 -6.43 12.95 8.32
N ASP A 113 -7.29 13.97 8.25
CA ASP A 113 -7.83 14.48 6.98
C ASP A 113 -7.08 15.71 6.46
N ASP A 114 -6.30 16.39 7.31
CA ASP A 114 -5.77 17.73 7.04
C ASP A 114 -4.90 17.78 5.77
N VAL A 115 -3.95 16.87 5.63
CA VAL A 115 -3.05 16.85 4.46
C VAL A 115 -3.80 16.47 3.19
N VAL A 116 -4.74 15.51 3.28
CA VAL A 116 -5.54 15.10 2.11
C VAL A 116 -6.47 16.22 1.68
N ASN A 117 -7.12 16.91 2.63
CA ASN A 117 -8.06 17.99 2.34
C ASN A 117 -7.35 19.29 1.91
N ASP A 118 -6.07 19.47 2.25
CA ASP A 118 -5.23 20.54 1.70
C ASP A 118 -4.90 20.31 0.22
N ILE A 119 -4.77 19.04 -0.21
CA ILE A 119 -4.45 18.69 -1.58
C ILE A 119 -5.72 18.50 -2.42
N VAL A 120 -6.75 17.83 -1.90
CA VAL A 120 -8.02 17.56 -2.60
C VAL A 120 -9.14 18.37 -1.97
N LYS A 121 -9.63 19.36 -2.71
CA LYS A 121 -10.64 20.33 -2.26
C LYS A 121 -11.94 20.10 -3.00
N LEU A 122 -13.06 20.20 -2.29
CA LEU A 122 -14.36 20.27 -2.93
C LEU A 122 -14.60 21.70 -3.40
N ASP A 123 -14.70 21.91 -4.70
CA ASP A 123 -14.98 23.22 -5.26
C ASP A 123 -16.33 23.76 -4.80
N LYS A 124 -16.38 25.07 -4.60
CA LYS A 124 -17.61 25.79 -4.24
C LYS A 124 -17.70 27.04 -5.08
N TYR A 125 -18.77 27.17 -5.86
CA TYR A 125 -18.98 28.33 -6.71
C TYR A 125 -20.46 28.72 -6.74
N LYS A 126 -20.72 29.99 -7.07
CA LYS A 126 -22.08 30.53 -7.18
C LYS A 126 -22.54 30.48 -8.64
N VAL A 127 -23.80 30.09 -8.85
CA VAL A 127 -24.46 30.15 -10.15
C VAL A 127 -25.70 31.05 -10.07
N PRO A 128 -26.06 31.78 -11.14
CA PRO A 128 -27.30 32.54 -11.18
C PRO A 128 -28.51 31.58 -11.14
N LEU A 129 -29.46 31.82 -10.25
CA LEU A 129 -30.71 31.05 -10.17
C LEU A 129 -31.84 31.93 -9.61
N GLY A 130 -32.85 32.20 -10.43
CA GLY A 130 -34.11 32.85 -10.02
C GLY A 130 -33.97 34.15 -9.23
N GLY A 131 -33.57 35.25 -9.87
CA GLY A 131 -33.47 36.57 -9.23
C GLY A 131 -32.30 36.73 -8.24
N GLY A 132 -31.45 35.71 -8.07
CA GLY A 132 -30.27 35.75 -7.22
C GLY A 132 -29.22 34.71 -7.61
N THR A 133 -28.42 34.27 -6.64
CA THR A 133 -27.38 33.25 -6.82
C THR A 133 -27.58 32.07 -5.88
N LYS A 134 -27.20 30.86 -6.31
CA LYS A 134 -27.15 29.65 -5.49
C LYS A 134 -25.70 29.15 -5.37
N ASP A 135 -25.32 28.72 -4.17
CA ASP A 135 -24.06 28.01 -3.94
C ASP A 135 -24.17 26.56 -4.42
N ILE A 136 -23.19 26.13 -5.21
CA ILE A 136 -23.06 24.78 -5.74
C ILE A 136 -21.81 24.13 -5.13
N GLN A 137 -21.98 22.89 -4.69
CA GLN A 137 -20.85 21.99 -4.44
C GLN A 137 -20.44 21.43 -5.80
N GLY A 138 -19.24 21.82 -6.23
CA GLY A 138 -18.64 21.41 -7.48
C GLY A 138 -18.03 20.01 -7.39
N ALA A 139 -17.01 19.78 -8.20
CA ALA A 139 -16.26 18.55 -8.21
C ALA A 139 -15.06 18.62 -7.24
N LEU A 140 -14.41 17.47 -7.02
CA LEU A 140 -13.10 17.46 -6.38
C LEU A 140 -12.07 18.11 -7.32
N ASN A 141 -11.26 19.00 -6.76
CA ASN A 141 -10.16 19.69 -7.43
C ASN A 141 -8.86 19.43 -6.66
N VAL A 142 -7.76 19.25 -7.39
CA VAL A 142 -6.47 18.86 -6.83
C VAL A 142 -5.47 20.03 -6.90
N ASP A 143 -4.86 20.34 -5.77
CA ASP A 143 -3.91 21.45 -5.58
C ASP A 143 -2.55 20.91 -5.10
N LEU A 144 -1.76 20.40 -6.05
CA LEU A 144 -0.41 19.86 -5.82
C LEU A 144 0.61 21.00 -5.67
N LYS A 145 1.52 20.87 -4.71
CA LYS A 145 2.58 21.86 -4.46
C LYS A 145 3.95 21.37 -4.91
N PHE A 146 4.20 20.07 -4.85
CA PHE A 146 5.52 19.48 -5.04
C PHE A 146 5.56 18.40 -6.14
N TYR A 147 4.43 17.74 -6.42
CA TYR A 147 4.36 16.77 -7.50
C TYR A 147 3.93 17.44 -8.82
N HIS A 148 4.91 17.69 -9.69
CA HIS A 148 4.69 18.29 -11.00
C HIS A 148 5.21 17.36 -12.10
N TYR A 149 4.38 17.07 -13.09
CA TYR A 149 4.77 16.34 -14.30
C TYR A 149 4.43 17.17 -15.53
N ARG A 150 5.08 16.88 -16.67
CA ARG A 150 4.87 17.62 -17.93
C ARG A 150 3.97 16.87 -18.91
N ASN A 151 4.28 15.60 -19.16
CA ASN A 151 3.63 14.81 -20.20
C ASN A 151 2.71 13.76 -19.61
N GLN A 152 3.22 12.97 -18.67
CA GLN A 152 2.50 11.88 -18.03
C GLN A 152 2.91 11.79 -16.55
N PRO A 153 1.97 11.44 -15.66
CA PRO A 153 2.30 11.12 -14.28
C PRO A 153 3.36 10.03 -14.22
N PHE A 154 4.26 10.14 -13.26
CA PHE A 154 5.36 9.19 -13.05
C PHE A 154 5.57 8.94 -11.55
N ILE A 155 6.29 7.88 -11.23
CA ILE A 155 6.67 7.59 -9.85
C ILE A 155 8.08 8.19 -9.59
N PRO A 156 8.23 9.21 -8.73
CA PRO A 156 9.54 9.77 -8.42
C PRO A 156 10.44 8.79 -7.65
N VAL A 157 11.75 8.98 -7.73
CA VAL A 157 12.72 8.13 -7.01
C VAL A 157 12.63 8.37 -5.50
N GLU A 158 12.38 9.60 -5.06
CA GLU A 158 12.15 9.99 -3.66
C GLU A 158 10.97 9.22 -3.07
N PHE A 159 9.93 8.98 -3.87
CA PHE A 159 8.79 8.17 -3.48
C PHE A 159 9.13 6.67 -3.44
N SER A 160 9.56 6.11 -4.58
CA SER A 160 9.71 4.65 -4.74
C SER A 160 10.90 4.04 -3.98
N VAL A 161 11.95 4.84 -3.72
CA VAL A 161 13.20 4.36 -3.13
C VAL A 161 13.36 4.82 -1.68
N ALA A 162 12.57 5.81 -1.23
CA ALA A 162 12.60 6.26 0.16
C ALA A 162 11.21 6.35 0.80
N ALA A 163 10.37 7.33 0.41
CA ALA A 163 9.18 7.65 1.17
C ALA A 163 8.23 6.46 1.29
N TYR A 164 7.85 5.84 0.17
CA TYR A 164 6.92 4.70 0.15
C TYR A 164 7.54 3.36 0.61
N ARG A 165 8.78 3.39 1.12
CA ARG A 165 9.41 2.26 1.83
C ARG A 165 9.25 2.35 3.35
N PHE A 166 8.42 3.26 3.86
CA PHE A 166 8.09 3.36 5.28
C PHE A 166 7.48 2.05 5.82
N GLY A 167 6.72 1.33 4.97
CA GLY A 167 6.04 0.09 5.33
C GLY A 167 6.98 -1.02 5.82
N HIS A 168 8.26 -0.99 5.45
CA HIS A 168 9.24 -1.96 5.93
C HIS A 168 9.47 -1.94 7.45
N SER A 169 9.27 -0.80 8.10
CA SER A 169 9.34 -0.67 9.56
C SER A 169 8.07 -1.18 10.24
N MET A 170 6.94 -1.17 9.53
CA MET A 170 5.62 -1.56 10.04
C MET A 170 5.42 -3.09 10.08
N ILE A 171 6.26 -3.85 9.39
CA ILE A 171 6.19 -5.31 9.34
C ILE A 171 6.42 -5.90 10.75
N ARG A 172 5.55 -6.83 11.15
CA ARG A 172 5.71 -7.62 12.37
C ARG A 172 6.62 -8.82 12.10
N THR A 173 7.28 -9.32 13.14
CA THR A 173 8.05 -10.57 13.08
C THR A 173 7.15 -11.76 12.79
N ASP A 174 5.96 -11.77 13.40
CA ASP A 174 5.01 -12.88 13.41
C ASP A 174 3.57 -12.34 13.38
N TYR A 175 2.64 -13.21 12.97
CA TYR A 175 1.24 -12.88 12.76
C TYR A 175 0.29 -14.00 13.20
N GLN A 176 -0.85 -13.59 13.74
CA GLN A 176 -2.01 -14.43 14.02
C GLN A 176 -2.99 -14.31 12.85
N LEU A 177 -3.06 -15.35 12.02
CA LEU A 177 -3.92 -15.38 10.84
C LEU A 177 -5.33 -15.88 11.17
N ASN A 178 -5.46 -16.81 12.11
CA ASN A 178 -6.70 -17.45 12.56
C ASN A 178 -6.51 -18.07 13.97
N PRO A 179 -7.54 -18.68 14.60
CA PRO A 179 -7.44 -19.24 15.95
C PRO A 179 -6.38 -20.33 16.10
N ALA A 180 -6.05 -21.06 15.03
CA ALA A 180 -5.01 -22.09 15.08
C ALA A 180 -3.59 -21.51 15.13
N THR A 181 -3.43 -20.25 14.75
CA THR A 181 -2.17 -19.50 14.76
C THR A 181 -2.15 -18.41 15.84
N GLU A 182 -2.98 -18.53 16.88
CA GLU A 182 -2.90 -17.66 18.05
C GLU A 182 -1.74 -18.06 18.97
N ASP A 183 -1.24 -17.10 19.74
CA ASP A 183 -0.19 -17.29 20.76
C ASP A 183 -0.40 -18.59 21.55
N PRO A 184 0.60 -19.50 21.59
CA PRO A 184 2.01 -19.35 21.16
C PRO A 184 2.34 -19.81 19.72
N ASN A 185 1.34 -19.94 18.85
CA ASN A 185 1.49 -20.48 17.49
C ASN A 185 1.52 -19.40 16.39
N ASP A 186 1.88 -18.15 16.72
CA ASP A 186 2.05 -17.09 15.74
C ASP A 186 3.04 -17.52 14.65
N VAL A 187 2.78 -17.12 13.41
CA VAL A 187 3.58 -17.56 12.26
C VAL A 187 4.52 -16.44 11.84
N GLU A 188 5.83 -16.73 11.83
CA GLU A 188 6.85 -15.76 11.42
C GLU A 188 6.68 -15.34 9.95
N ILE A 189 6.96 -14.07 9.65
CA ILE A 189 6.96 -13.57 8.26
C ILE A 189 8.02 -14.29 7.42
N PHE A 190 9.23 -14.39 7.97
CA PHE A 190 10.38 -15.10 7.42
C PHE A 190 11.12 -15.78 8.56
N GLY A 191 10.95 -17.10 8.66
CA GLY A 191 11.42 -17.97 9.74
C GLY A 191 12.00 -19.27 9.20
N ALA A 192 11.69 -20.39 9.87
CA ALA A 192 12.09 -21.72 9.39
C ALA A 192 11.39 -22.08 8.07
N GLU A 193 12.13 -22.71 7.15
CA GLU A 193 11.58 -23.13 5.87
C GLU A 193 10.45 -24.16 6.04
N GLY A 194 9.32 -23.91 5.38
CA GLY A 194 8.11 -24.74 5.47
C GLY A 194 7.15 -24.34 6.59
N GLU A 195 7.59 -23.50 7.53
CA GLU A 195 6.81 -23.13 8.72
C GLU A 195 6.40 -21.65 8.75
N ASP A 196 6.96 -20.80 7.89
CA ASP A 196 6.74 -19.35 7.85
C ASP A 196 5.73 -18.90 6.78
N LEU A 197 5.58 -17.58 6.63
CA LEU A 197 4.68 -16.95 5.66
C LEU A 197 5.34 -16.65 4.31
N ARG A 198 6.51 -17.22 4.00
CA ARG A 198 7.20 -16.94 2.73
C ARG A 198 6.33 -17.38 1.54
N GLY A 199 6.29 -16.53 0.52
CA GLY A 199 5.54 -16.79 -0.70
C GLY A 199 6.39 -17.42 -1.79
N PHE A 200 6.03 -17.17 -3.05
CA PHE A 200 6.57 -17.78 -4.25
C PHE A 200 6.46 -19.32 -4.24
N GLN A 201 5.44 -19.84 -3.55
CA GLN A 201 5.14 -21.25 -3.38
C GLN A 201 3.66 -21.44 -3.02
N GLU A 202 3.14 -22.65 -3.19
CA GLU A 202 1.80 -23.01 -2.72
C GLU A 202 1.65 -22.73 -1.22
N ARG A 203 0.55 -22.04 -0.84
CA ARG A 203 0.31 -21.70 0.55
C ARG A 203 0.00 -22.96 1.35
N ARG A 204 0.75 -23.19 2.44
CA ARG A 204 0.48 -24.26 3.40
C ARG A 204 -0.96 -24.16 3.95
N GLY A 205 -1.61 -25.31 4.12
CA GLY A 205 -2.94 -25.39 4.75
C GLY A 205 -2.95 -24.85 6.18
N GLY A 206 -4.11 -24.38 6.65
CA GLY A 206 -4.26 -23.79 7.99
C GLY A 206 -3.79 -22.34 8.11
N LEU A 207 -3.28 -21.74 7.02
CA LEU A 207 -2.85 -20.34 6.98
C LEU A 207 -3.88 -19.38 6.34
N GLU A 208 -5.13 -19.83 6.19
CA GLU A 208 -6.22 -18.96 5.71
C GLU A 208 -6.47 -17.82 6.71
N ILE A 209 -6.44 -16.58 6.23
CA ILE A 209 -6.63 -15.39 7.05
C ILE A 209 -8.10 -15.19 7.40
N GLN A 210 -8.35 -14.98 8.69
CA GLN A 210 -9.57 -14.37 9.20
C GLN A 210 -9.35 -12.86 9.31
N TRP A 211 -9.96 -12.12 8.38
CA TRP A 211 -9.57 -10.73 8.13
C TRP A 211 -9.93 -9.74 9.26
N ALA A 212 -10.80 -10.12 10.20
CA ALA A 212 -11.06 -9.28 11.38
C ALA A 212 -9.84 -9.14 12.32
N ARG A 213 -8.82 -9.98 12.13
CA ARG A 213 -7.51 -9.81 12.76
C ARG A 213 -6.69 -8.69 12.12
N PHE A 214 -6.99 -8.25 10.90
CA PHE A 214 -6.23 -7.21 10.20
C PHE A 214 -7.00 -5.91 10.03
N PHE A 215 -8.33 -5.97 9.95
CA PHE A 215 -9.20 -4.81 9.78
C PHE A 215 -10.34 -4.83 10.79
N GLU A 216 -10.81 -3.64 11.17
CA GLU A 216 -12.01 -3.50 11.99
C GLU A 216 -13.25 -3.78 11.13
N PHE A 217 -14.06 -4.76 11.54
CA PHE A 217 -15.36 -5.05 10.92
C PHE A 217 -16.46 -4.77 11.92
N SER A 218 -17.44 -3.94 11.54
CA SER A 218 -18.69 -3.80 12.30
C SER A 218 -19.31 -5.18 12.56
N GLY A 219 -19.59 -5.47 13.83
CA GLY A 219 -20.18 -6.73 14.29
C GLY A 219 -19.19 -7.83 14.69
N SER A 220 -17.87 -7.66 14.48
CA SER A 220 -16.86 -8.57 15.03
C SER A 220 -16.33 -8.06 16.37
N ALA A 221 -16.12 -8.98 17.32
CA ALA A 221 -15.45 -8.70 18.59
C ALA A 221 -13.92 -8.86 18.49
N GLN A 222 -13.42 -9.39 17.39
CA GLN A 222 -11.99 -9.59 17.15
C GLN A 222 -11.29 -8.23 17.06
N LYS A 223 -10.25 -8.05 17.87
CA LYS A 223 -9.40 -6.85 17.78
C LYS A 223 -8.33 -7.06 16.71
N PRO A 224 -8.08 -6.07 15.84
CA PRO A 224 -7.01 -6.19 14.87
C PRO A 224 -5.62 -6.21 15.51
N GLN A 225 -4.74 -7.06 14.99
CA GLN A 225 -3.29 -7.00 15.21
C GLN A 225 -2.70 -5.86 14.37
N LEU A 226 -2.59 -4.69 14.99
CA LEU A 226 -2.02 -3.51 14.35
C LEU A 226 -0.57 -3.75 13.91
N SER A 227 -0.15 -3.04 12.86
CA SER A 227 1.24 -3.05 12.41
C SER A 227 2.20 -2.53 13.49
N ARG A 228 3.50 -2.74 13.30
CA ARG A 228 4.53 -2.03 14.07
C ARG A 228 4.47 -0.52 13.74
N ARG A 229 5.12 0.27 14.61
CA ARG A 229 5.26 1.72 14.43
C ARG A 229 6.17 2.01 13.24
N ILE A 230 6.02 3.19 12.64
CA ILE A 230 6.95 3.73 11.67
C ILE A 230 8.12 4.34 12.45
N ASP A 231 9.21 3.61 12.57
CA ASP A 231 10.42 4.03 13.28
C ASP A 231 11.71 3.57 12.59
N ALA A 232 12.87 3.94 13.14
CA ALA A 232 14.17 3.55 12.57
C ALA A 232 14.56 2.08 12.82
N LYS A 233 13.63 1.22 13.25
CA LYS A 233 13.83 -0.22 13.49
C LYS A 233 13.07 -1.05 12.46
N ILE A 234 13.55 -2.28 12.28
CA ILE A 234 13.01 -3.24 11.32
C ILE A 234 12.95 -4.62 11.99
N ALA A 235 11.94 -5.41 11.64
CA ALA A 235 11.80 -6.79 12.12
C ALA A 235 13.01 -7.66 11.75
N VAL A 236 13.38 -8.57 12.66
CA VAL A 236 14.60 -9.41 12.54
C VAL A 236 14.60 -10.25 11.26
N GLY A 237 13.44 -10.82 10.87
CA GLY A 237 13.29 -11.61 9.64
C GLY A 237 13.64 -10.86 8.35
N LEU A 238 13.65 -9.52 8.36
CA LEU A 238 14.02 -8.70 7.20
C LEU A 238 15.54 -8.44 7.11
N GLY A 239 16.31 -8.91 8.10
CA GLY A 239 17.77 -8.89 8.09
C GLY A 239 18.37 -9.90 7.11
N SER A 240 17.63 -10.96 6.76
CA SER A 240 18.07 -11.99 5.81
C SER A 240 16.90 -12.54 5.00
N LEU A 241 16.60 -11.92 3.86
CA LEU A 241 15.49 -12.31 2.99
C LEU A 241 15.73 -13.66 2.28
N PRO A 242 14.79 -14.62 2.32
CA PRO A 242 15.01 -15.98 1.80
C PRO A 242 15.02 -16.06 0.27
N PHE A 243 14.37 -15.12 -0.41
CA PHE A 243 14.26 -15.07 -1.88
C PHE A 243 15.39 -14.26 -2.55
N ILE A 244 16.30 -13.67 -1.77
CA ILE A 244 17.47 -12.95 -2.30
C ILE A 244 18.68 -13.88 -2.26
N THR A 245 19.21 -14.18 -3.45
CA THR A 245 20.36 -15.08 -3.62
C THR A 245 21.70 -14.36 -3.60
N ASP A 246 21.72 -13.03 -3.67
CA ASP A 246 22.94 -12.22 -3.63
C ASP A 246 23.46 -11.97 -2.20
N MET A 247 24.64 -11.35 -2.10
CA MET A 247 25.33 -11.11 -0.83
C MET A 247 24.63 -10.11 0.11
N PHE A 248 23.70 -9.29 -0.41
CA PHE A 248 23.02 -8.23 0.35
C PHE A 248 21.61 -8.68 0.71
N LYS A 249 21.50 -9.64 1.63
CA LYS A 249 20.21 -10.19 2.09
C LYS A 249 19.40 -9.26 3.00
N SER A 250 20.05 -8.25 3.59
CA SER A 250 19.38 -7.27 4.47
C SER A 250 18.59 -6.26 3.66
N LEU A 251 17.28 -6.19 3.93
CA LEU A 251 16.38 -5.21 3.32
C LEU A 251 16.86 -3.77 3.56
N ALA A 252 17.31 -3.47 4.78
CA ALA A 252 17.78 -2.14 5.16
C ALA A 252 19.02 -1.73 4.35
N GLN A 253 19.98 -2.64 4.22
CA GLN A 253 21.19 -2.41 3.44
C GLN A 253 20.87 -2.17 1.96
N ARG A 254 19.97 -2.98 1.37
CA ARG A 254 19.52 -2.82 -0.02
C ARG A 254 18.84 -1.47 -0.24
N ASN A 255 17.98 -1.03 0.69
CA ASN A 255 17.31 0.27 0.60
C ASN A 255 18.32 1.42 0.58
N LEU A 256 19.29 1.42 1.51
CA LEU A 256 20.30 2.48 1.59
C LEU A 256 21.24 2.49 0.37
N LEU A 257 21.69 1.31 -0.09
CA LEU A 257 22.53 1.20 -1.29
C LEU A 257 21.78 1.64 -2.54
N ARG A 258 20.50 1.28 -2.69
CA ARG A 258 19.66 1.73 -3.82
C ARG A 258 19.47 3.24 -3.80
N GLY A 259 19.22 3.81 -2.62
CA GLY A 259 19.10 5.26 -2.45
C GLY A 259 20.37 6.00 -2.86
N LYS A 260 21.55 5.50 -2.44
CA LYS A 260 22.84 6.03 -2.86
C LYS A 260 23.04 5.89 -4.37
N ALA A 261 22.76 4.73 -4.96
CA ALA A 261 22.97 4.46 -6.38
C ALA A 261 22.12 5.35 -7.29
N LEU A 262 20.92 5.73 -6.85
CA LEU A 262 20.01 6.61 -7.57
C LEU A 262 20.18 8.09 -7.21
N GLY A 263 21.16 8.43 -6.36
CA GLY A 263 21.46 9.82 -6.01
C GLY A 263 20.35 10.52 -5.22
N LEU A 264 19.67 9.80 -4.31
CA LEU A 264 18.63 10.42 -3.50
C LEU A 264 19.17 11.61 -2.68
N PRO A 265 18.41 12.72 -2.59
CA PRO A 265 18.74 13.83 -1.69
C PRO A 265 18.68 13.38 -0.23
N SER A 266 19.26 14.17 0.68
CA SER A 266 19.06 13.96 2.12
C SER A 266 17.65 14.37 2.55
N GLY A 267 17.18 13.83 3.67
CA GLY A 267 15.89 14.23 4.23
C GLY A 267 15.82 15.73 4.55
N GLN A 268 16.90 16.29 5.08
CA GLN A 268 17.00 17.71 5.35
C GLN A 268 16.99 18.55 4.07
N ALA A 269 17.67 18.11 3.00
CA ALA A 269 17.63 18.79 1.72
C ALA A 269 16.21 18.83 1.12
N VAL A 270 15.48 17.71 1.21
CA VAL A 270 14.07 17.66 0.78
C VAL A 270 13.20 18.61 1.61
N ALA A 271 13.33 18.56 2.95
CA ALA A 271 12.58 19.47 3.83
C ALA A 271 12.79 20.94 3.47
N ARG A 272 14.05 21.35 3.22
CA ARG A 272 14.39 22.72 2.77
C ARG A 272 13.78 23.05 1.41
N ALA A 273 13.86 22.13 0.45
CA ALA A 273 13.24 22.31 -0.87
C ALA A 273 11.71 22.47 -0.79
N MET A 274 11.09 21.84 0.21
CA MET A 274 9.66 21.99 0.50
C MET A 274 9.33 23.24 1.34
N GLY A 275 10.32 24.08 1.67
CA GLY A 275 10.15 25.29 2.48
C GLY A 275 9.94 25.03 3.98
N MET A 276 10.17 23.81 4.46
CA MET A 276 9.95 23.40 5.86
C MET A 276 11.14 23.81 6.77
N THR A 277 11.50 25.09 6.77
CA THR A 277 12.72 25.59 7.45
C THR A 277 12.47 26.19 8.82
N LYS A 278 11.20 26.31 9.23
CA LYS A 278 10.77 26.86 10.53
C LYS A 278 10.14 25.77 11.41
N ASP A 279 9.74 26.16 12.62
CA ASP A 279 8.94 25.34 13.53
C ASP A 279 9.54 23.98 13.89
N ASN A 280 10.87 23.88 13.87
CA ASN A 280 11.63 22.67 14.16
C ASN A 280 11.14 21.45 13.35
N ILE A 281 10.71 21.64 12.10
CA ILE A 281 10.32 20.51 11.24
C ILE A 281 11.55 19.64 10.92
N ILE A 282 12.66 20.26 10.54
CA ILE A 282 13.91 19.56 10.24
C ILE A 282 14.46 18.93 11.52
N LEU A 283 14.72 17.61 11.48
CA LEU A 283 15.29 16.90 12.63
C LEU A 283 16.68 17.42 12.98
N THR A 284 16.90 17.70 14.25
CA THR A 284 18.22 18.06 14.78
C THR A 284 19.13 16.81 14.88
N PRO A 285 20.46 16.98 14.98
CA PRO A 285 21.38 15.86 15.20
C PRO A 285 21.03 15.02 16.45
N ALA A 286 20.54 15.68 17.52
CA ALA A 286 20.11 15.01 18.74
C ALA A 286 18.87 14.12 18.49
N GLU A 287 17.92 14.59 17.69
CA GLU A 287 16.71 13.83 17.34
C GLU A 287 16.99 12.70 16.36
N LEU A 288 17.91 12.91 15.42
CA LEU A 288 18.38 11.84 14.51
C LEU A 288 19.06 10.71 15.28
N ALA A 289 19.75 11.04 16.37
CA ALA A 289 20.40 10.10 17.28
C ALA A 289 21.29 9.07 16.56
N LEU A 290 22.03 9.52 15.54
CA LEU A 290 22.92 8.65 14.76
C LEU A 290 24.06 8.13 15.64
N PRO A 291 24.43 6.84 15.54
CA PRO A 291 25.49 6.27 16.37
C PRO A 291 26.84 6.95 16.17
N THR A 292 27.51 7.28 17.28
CA THR A 292 28.87 7.86 17.28
C THR A 292 29.98 6.81 17.25
N ASN A 293 29.64 5.53 17.45
CA ASN A 293 30.55 4.40 17.49
C ASN A 293 29.98 3.18 16.74
N ALA A 294 29.50 3.39 15.51
CA ALA A 294 28.98 2.31 14.67
C ALA A 294 30.10 1.36 14.21
N PRO A 295 29.83 0.05 14.02
CA PRO A 295 30.81 -0.86 13.41
C PRO A 295 31.32 -0.35 12.06
N GLY A 296 32.58 -0.64 11.77
CA GLY A 296 33.18 -0.39 10.46
C GLY A 296 32.46 -1.16 9.34
N GLY A 297 32.64 -0.72 8.08
CA GLY A 297 31.90 -1.27 6.94
C GLY A 297 32.40 -2.64 6.47
N LYS A 298 33.63 -3.01 6.88
CA LYS A 298 34.28 -4.30 6.61
C LYS A 298 34.95 -4.82 7.88
N PRO A 299 35.19 -6.14 8.01
CA PRO A 299 36.02 -6.67 9.09
C PRO A 299 37.37 -5.95 9.16
N GLY A 300 37.70 -5.41 10.33
CA GLY A 300 38.93 -4.64 10.57
C GLY A 300 38.84 -3.13 10.33
N ASP A 301 37.74 -2.61 9.74
CA ASP A 301 37.51 -1.17 9.67
C ASP A 301 37.34 -0.59 11.09
N PRO A 302 37.88 0.62 11.37
CA PRO A 302 37.64 1.29 12.64
C PRO A 302 36.15 1.65 12.79
N PRO A 303 35.65 1.79 14.04
CA PRO A 303 34.32 2.31 14.26
C PRO A 303 34.12 3.68 13.63
N ARG A 304 32.89 3.96 13.20
CA ARG A 304 32.51 5.19 12.51
C ARG A 304 31.57 6.03 13.35
N ASN A 305 31.84 7.33 13.40
CA ASN A 305 30.89 8.30 13.93
C ASN A 305 29.92 8.72 12.82
N LEU A 306 28.74 8.09 12.78
CA LEU A 306 27.73 8.35 11.76
C LEU A 306 27.08 9.73 11.94
N ALA A 307 26.99 10.24 13.17
CA ALA A 307 26.48 11.58 13.42
C ALA A 307 27.36 12.64 12.74
N THR A 308 28.68 12.55 12.89
CA THR A 308 29.62 13.44 12.19
C THR A 308 29.63 13.18 10.68
N ALA A 309 29.61 11.92 10.25
CA ALA A 309 29.74 11.57 8.83
C ALA A 309 28.53 12.01 7.99
N PHE A 310 27.31 11.87 8.52
CA PHE A 310 26.11 12.32 7.81
C PHE A 310 25.81 13.80 8.10
N ASN A 311 25.98 14.27 9.33
CA ASN A 311 25.65 15.63 9.75
C ASN A 311 24.25 16.07 9.26
N ASP A 312 24.19 16.89 8.21
CA ASP A 312 22.97 17.44 7.60
C ASP A 312 22.56 16.71 6.29
N ASN A 313 23.15 15.53 6.06
CA ASN A 313 23.00 14.72 4.84
C ASN A 313 22.50 13.30 5.15
N THR A 314 21.49 13.19 6.01
CA THR A 314 20.93 11.88 6.39
C THR A 314 20.19 11.24 5.21
N PRO A 315 20.41 9.94 4.92
CA PRO A 315 19.70 9.25 3.84
C PRO A 315 18.17 9.39 3.97
N LEU A 316 17.49 9.77 2.89
CA LEU A 316 16.07 10.12 2.89
C LEU A 316 15.17 9.06 3.52
N TRP A 317 15.38 7.78 3.21
CA TRP A 317 14.57 6.69 3.76
C TRP A 317 14.69 6.61 5.29
N PHE A 318 15.91 6.65 5.84
CA PHE A 318 16.11 6.67 7.28
C PHE A 318 15.51 7.94 7.90
N TYR A 319 15.70 9.09 7.26
CA TYR A 319 15.16 10.35 7.74
C TYR A 319 13.64 10.29 7.87
N ILE A 320 12.92 9.78 6.86
CA ILE A 320 11.45 9.65 6.88
C ILE A 320 10.97 8.75 8.02
N LEU A 321 11.66 7.64 8.27
CA LEU A 321 11.36 6.76 9.40
C LEU A 321 11.58 7.47 10.75
N LYS A 322 12.72 8.16 10.90
CA LYS A 322 13.06 8.87 12.12
C LYS A 322 12.15 10.08 12.35
N GLU A 323 11.72 10.72 11.27
CA GLU A 323 10.78 11.84 11.30
C GLU A 323 9.42 11.38 11.84
N ALA A 324 8.90 10.27 11.33
CA ALA A 324 7.67 9.66 11.84
C ALA A 324 7.82 9.28 13.33
N GLU A 325 8.95 8.68 13.71
CA GLU A 325 9.26 8.30 15.11
C GLU A 325 9.20 9.51 16.04
N VAL A 326 9.93 10.59 15.72
CA VAL A 326 10.12 11.73 16.62
C VAL A 326 8.95 12.70 16.57
N ARG A 327 8.41 13.02 15.40
CA ARG A 327 7.33 14.02 15.25
C ARG A 327 5.95 13.43 15.49
N CYS A 328 5.77 12.14 15.27
CA CYS A 328 4.45 11.49 15.23
C CYS A 328 4.36 10.23 16.10
N ASN A 329 5.36 9.97 16.96
CA ASN A 329 5.47 8.76 17.77
C ASN A 329 5.39 7.46 16.94
N GLY A 330 5.76 7.52 15.66
CA GLY A 330 5.65 6.42 14.70
C GLY A 330 4.23 5.91 14.43
N LYS A 331 3.18 6.67 14.76
CA LYS A 331 1.78 6.29 14.50
C LYS A 331 1.30 6.68 13.09
N LYS A 332 2.00 7.61 12.45
CA LYS A 332 1.71 8.18 11.13
C LYS A 332 2.99 8.73 10.52
N LEU A 333 2.99 8.99 9.21
CA LEU A 333 4.10 9.64 8.55
C LEU A 333 4.32 11.06 9.09
N GLY A 334 5.60 11.47 9.13
CA GLY A 334 5.99 12.83 9.49
C GLY A 334 5.81 13.84 8.35
N PRO A 335 6.19 15.12 8.56
CA PRO A 335 5.95 16.20 7.60
C PRO A 335 6.45 15.94 6.17
N VAL A 336 7.72 15.59 5.99
CA VAL A 336 8.31 15.35 4.66
C VAL A 336 7.74 14.07 4.06
N GLY A 337 7.80 12.96 4.81
CA GLY A 337 7.36 11.66 4.31
C GLY A 337 5.87 11.65 3.94
N GLY A 338 5.03 12.23 4.81
CA GLY A 338 3.59 12.29 4.63
C GLY A 338 3.20 13.13 3.43
N ARG A 339 3.79 14.33 3.28
CA ARG A 339 3.48 15.19 2.15
C ARG A 339 3.95 14.60 0.82
N LEU A 340 5.14 14.00 0.77
CA LEU A 340 5.63 13.28 -0.42
C LEU A 340 4.70 12.14 -0.84
N VAL A 341 4.30 11.29 0.10
CA VAL A 341 3.44 10.14 -0.20
C VAL A 341 2.05 10.59 -0.67
N ALA A 342 1.47 11.60 -0.01
CA ALA A 342 0.17 12.13 -0.37
C ALA A 342 0.17 12.77 -1.77
N GLU A 343 1.11 13.68 -2.04
CA GLU A 343 1.19 14.38 -3.33
C GLU A 343 1.39 13.42 -4.50
N VAL A 344 2.25 12.42 -4.35
CA VAL A 344 2.50 11.45 -5.43
C VAL A 344 1.27 10.57 -5.67
N LEU A 345 0.67 9.99 -4.63
CA LEU A 345 -0.50 9.12 -4.81
C LEU A 345 -1.71 9.90 -5.36
N ILE A 346 -1.96 11.11 -4.85
CA ILE A 346 -3.06 11.95 -5.34
C ILE A 346 -2.77 12.45 -6.75
N GLY A 347 -1.54 12.89 -7.04
CA GLY A 347 -1.18 13.36 -8.38
C GLY A 347 -1.17 12.28 -9.44
N LEU A 348 -0.86 11.03 -9.09
CA LEU A 348 -1.05 9.87 -9.97
C LEU A 348 -2.53 9.62 -10.28
N LEU A 349 -3.43 9.79 -9.30
CA LEU A 349 -4.87 9.68 -9.52
C LEU A 349 -5.38 10.83 -10.41
N ASP A 350 -5.03 12.07 -10.07
CA ASP A 350 -5.45 13.26 -10.80
C ASP A 350 -5.04 13.23 -12.28
N GLY A 351 -3.80 12.79 -12.55
CA GLY A 351 -3.28 12.70 -13.90
C GLY A 351 -3.60 11.42 -14.67
N ASP A 352 -4.22 10.42 -14.06
CA ASP A 352 -4.73 9.23 -14.76
C ASP A 352 -6.13 9.54 -15.32
N PRO A 353 -6.30 9.69 -16.65
CA PRO A 353 -7.59 10.06 -17.26
C PRO A 353 -8.68 8.99 -17.06
N SER A 354 -8.32 7.81 -16.56
CA SER A 354 -9.23 6.70 -16.28
C SER A 354 -9.58 6.56 -14.79
N SER A 355 -8.97 7.37 -13.92
CA SER A 355 -9.25 7.38 -12.49
C SER A 355 -10.59 8.03 -12.19
N PHE A 356 -11.21 7.69 -11.06
CA PHE A 356 -12.45 8.37 -10.66
C PHE A 356 -12.21 9.88 -10.45
N LEU A 357 -11.03 10.28 -9.98
CA LEU A 357 -10.71 11.67 -9.66
C LEU A 357 -10.57 12.54 -10.93
N SER A 358 -10.18 11.94 -12.06
CA SER A 358 -10.04 12.65 -13.34
C SER A 358 -11.28 12.47 -14.24
N ALA A 359 -11.76 11.23 -14.37
CA ALA A 359 -12.85 10.89 -15.29
C ALA A 359 -14.22 11.33 -14.79
N GLU A 360 -14.46 11.26 -13.48
CA GLU A 360 -15.74 11.65 -12.87
C GLU A 360 -15.49 12.18 -11.44
N PRO A 361 -14.95 13.41 -11.28
CA PRO A 361 -14.54 13.95 -9.96
C PRO A 361 -15.70 14.19 -8.97
N THR A 362 -16.95 13.94 -9.38
CA THR A 362 -18.15 13.90 -8.53
C THR A 362 -18.57 12.48 -8.15
N TRP A 363 -17.90 11.47 -8.70
CA TRP A 363 -18.18 10.07 -8.41
C TRP A 363 -17.88 9.74 -6.96
N GLN A 364 -18.73 8.91 -6.38
CA GLN A 364 -18.52 8.28 -5.10
C GLN A 364 -19.23 6.93 -5.06
N PRO A 365 -18.76 5.98 -4.24
CA PRO A 365 -19.49 4.75 -3.94
C PRO A 365 -20.90 5.09 -3.44
N ARG A 366 -21.90 4.33 -3.90
CA ARG A 366 -23.32 4.55 -3.59
C ARG A 366 -23.86 3.47 -2.67
N GLN A 367 -24.70 3.87 -1.74
CA GLN A 367 -25.32 2.96 -0.78
C GLN A 367 -25.96 1.75 -1.47
N GLY A 368 -25.62 0.55 -0.99
CA GLY A 368 -26.16 -0.71 -1.51
C GLY A 368 -25.48 -1.21 -2.78
N GLN A 369 -24.56 -0.45 -3.38
CA GLN A 369 -23.79 -0.88 -4.54
C GLN A 369 -22.41 -1.41 -4.10
N PHE A 370 -22.05 -2.58 -4.59
CA PHE A 370 -20.70 -3.16 -4.50
C PHE A 370 -20.07 -3.16 -3.09
N GLY A 371 -20.91 -3.23 -2.04
CA GLY A 371 -20.48 -3.29 -0.65
C GLY A 371 -20.50 -1.96 0.10
N ALA A 372 -20.82 -0.82 -0.54
CA ALA A 372 -20.85 0.47 0.13
C ALA A 372 -22.03 0.58 1.13
N PRO A 373 -21.77 0.75 2.45
CA PRO A 373 -22.81 0.88 3.45
C PRO A 373 -23.60 2.20 3.34
N GLN A 374 -22.97 3.28 2.88
CA GLN A 374 -23.58 4.61 2.71
C GLN A 374 -22.90 5.32 1.53
N ASP A 375 -23.58 6.31 0.96
CA ASP A 375 -22.98 7.19 -0.05
C ASP A 375 -21.67 7.82 0.46
N GLY A 376 -20.60 7.68 -0.33
CA GLY A 376 -19.28 8.20 0.01
C GLY A 376 -18.58 7.48 1.17
N LYS A 377 -19.13 6.37 1.69
CA LYS A 377 -18.47 5.54 2.70
C LYS A 377 -18.18 4.15 2.15
N PHE A 378 -16.90 3.91 1.89
CA PHE A 378 -16.39 2.62 1.43
C PHE A 378 -14.92 2.50 1.82
N PHE A 379 -14.59 1.53 2.67
CA PHE A 379 -13.24 1.30 3.17
C PHE A 379 -12.75 -0.11 2.83
N MET A 380 -11.48 -0.43 3.13
CA MET A 380 -10.93 -1.75 2.82
C MET A 380 -11.75 -2.89 3.44
N ALA A 381 -12.28 -2.70 4.66
CA ALA A 381 -13.14 -3.69 5.30
C ALA A 381 -14.45 -3.96 4.52
N ASP A 382 -15.01 -2.95 3.85
CA ASP A 382 -16.23 -3.12 3.05
C ASP A 382 -15.93 -3.88 1.75
N LEU A 383 -14.79 -3.59 1.12
CA LEU A 383 -14.28 -4.35 -0.03
C LEU A 383 -14.11 -5.83 0.33
N LEU A 384 -13.41 -6.11 1.44
CA LEU A 384 -13.18 -7.48 1.92
C LEU A 384 -14.49 -8.20 2.23
N ARG A 385 -15.43 -7.52 2.91
CA ARG A 385 -16.76 -8.09 3.20
C ARG A 385 -17.51 -8.42 1.91
N PHE A 386 -17.52 -7.53 0.94
CA PHE A 386 -18.18 -7.75 -0.34
C PHE A 386 -17.52 -8.89 -1.15
N ALA A 387 -16.19 -9.00 -1.09
CA ALA A 387 -15.44 -10.08 -1.71
C ALA A 387 -15.75 -11.48 -1.10
N GLY A 388 -16.40 -11.54 0.06
CA GLY A 388 -16.72 -12.81 0.71
C GLY A 388 -15.49 -13.55 1.24
N VAL A 389 -14.47 -12.82 1.66
CA VAL A 389 -13.36 -13.42 2.42
C VAL A 389 -13.83 -13.82 3.81
N LYS A 390 -13.06 -14.68 4.49
CA LYS A 390 -13.37 -15.10 5.85
C LYS A 390 -13.21 -13.94 6.84
N ILE A 391 -14.29 -13.63 7.55
CA ILE A 391 -14.34 -12.63 8.62
C ILE A 391 -14.73 -13.39 9.88
N SER A 392 -13.92 -13.30 10.94
CA SER A 392 -14.32 -13.76 12.27
C SER A 392 -13.56 -13.01 13.33
#